data_AF-A0A315Y5C3-F1
#
_entry.id   AF-A0A315Y5C3-F1
#
_cell.length_a   1.000
_cell.length_b   1.000
_cell.length_c   1.000
_cell.angle_alpha   90.00
_cell.angle_beta   90.00
_cell.angle_gamma   90.00
#
_symmetry.space_group_name_H-M   'P 1'
#
loop_
_entity.id
_entity.type
_entity.pdbx_description
1 polymer ?
#
loop_
_entity_poly.entity_id
_entity_poly.type
_entity_poly.pdbx_seq_one_letter_code
_entity_poly.pdbx_strand_id
1 'polypeptide(L)'
;MIIKHSISALASAVLLSGAVAAAAYAAESNNKPVSADSDTAAGTTVTSTTSTAPSDSTTEPTTLKKYNITFLDFDNKPLTVLEVEEGDPIDYSEVDITKLHKHINEYTEQDFCAWDIKPDFADQDYTIHALSKTASITFSKYPEKHRYFSAKGNVSLNGLEASIKMTVQTPQKDKDGKFINEENIVDISSSCIAKPNTLEEAFANGDKATITVYPVGDQKPLCKFDIICHRNLGDVNEDGSIDSTDASLVLTTYAEMAASKEFKVSDKVLKLSDVNLDGKLDARDASHILKYYAVSSTISETIDWEYFFDYDKILDSK
;
A
#
# COMPACT_ATOMS: atom_id res chain seq x y z
N MET A 1 4.52 -18.41 -10.35
CA MET A 1 3.32 -17.56 -10.57
C MET A 1 3.76 -16.13 -10.33
N ILE A 2 3.96 -15.39 -11.42
CA ILE A 2 4.58 -14.05 -11.42
C ILE A 2 3.49 -13.05 -11.05
N ILE A 3 3.61 -12.43 -9.89
CA ILE A 3 2.78 -11.30 -9.51
C ILE A 3 3.71 -10.12 -9.24
N LYS A 4 4.09 -9.43 -10.31
CA LYS A 4 4.66 -8.07 -10.24
C LYS A 4 3.49 -7.10 -10.19
N HIS A 5 2.90 -6.89 -9.01
CA HIS A 5 2.01 -5.75 -8.83
C HIS A 5 2.90 -4.53 -8.54
N SER A 6 2.86 -3.52 -9.41
CA SER A 6 3.46 -2.21 -9.18
C SER A 6 2.65 -1.45 -8.12
N ILE A 7 3.27 -0.53 -7.39
CA ILE A 7 2.61 0.32 -6.39
C ILE A 7 1.46 1.11 -7.05
N SER A 8 1.65 1.50 -8.32
CA SER A 8 0.59 2.12 -9.12
C SER A 8 -0.63 1.20 -9.32
N ALA A 9 -0.44 -0.10 -9.53
CA ALA A 9 -1.55 -1.05 -9.70
C ALA A 9 -2.30 -1.30 -8.39
N LEU A 10 -1.59 -1.35 -7.26
CA LEU A 10 -2.19 -1.43 -5.93
C LEU A 10 -3.03 -0.19 -5.62
N ALA A 11 -2.48 1.00 -5.90
CA ALA A 11 -3.21 2.25 -5.72
C ALA A 11 -4.46 2.32 -6.61
N SER A 12 -4.37 1.91 -7.88
CA SER A 12 -5.54 1.85 -8.76
C SER A 12 -6.61 0.88 -8.24
N ALA A 13 -6.25 -0.33 -7.81
CA ALA A 13 -7.20 -1.30 -7.29
C ALA A 13 -7.92 -0.82 -6.01
N VAL A 14 -7.18 -0.13 -5.13
CA VAL A 14 -7.72 0.42 -3.88
C VAL A 14 -8.64 1.62 -4.15
N LEU A 15 -8.27 2.50 -5.09
CA LEU A 15 -9.06 3.69 -5.46
C LEU A 15 -10.35 3.36 -6.21
N LEU A 16 -10.43 2.24 -6.93
CA LEU A 16 -11.69 1.80 -7.54
C LEU A 16 -12.79 1.44 -6.52
N SER A 17 -12.43 1.21 -5.25
CA SER A 17 -13.38 0.86 -4.17
C SER A 17 -13.94 2.07 -3.41
N GLY A 18 -13.38 3.27 -3.62
CA GLY A 18 -13.78 4.49 -2.92
C GLY A 18 -13.60 5.73 -3.81
N ALA A 19 -14.72 6.35 -4.17
CA ALA A 19 -14.85 7.61 -4.92
C ALA A 19 -14.70 7.54 -6.45
N VAL A 20 -15.86 7.60 -7.10
CA VAL A 20 -16.07 8.24 -8.40
C VAL A 20 -15.55 9.68 -8.32
N ALA A 21 -14.50 10.00 -9.09
CA ALA A 21 -14.23 11.30 -9.75
C ALA A 21 -12.72 11.56 -9.88
N ALA A 22 -12.09 10.99 -10.92
CA ALA A 22 -10.97 11.58 -11.65
C ALA A 22 -10.67 10.81 -12.97
N ALA A 23 -11.65 10.10 -13.52
CA ALA A 23 -11.53 9.37 -14.78
C ALA A 23 -12.45 9.94 -15.90
N ALA A 24 -13.02 11.13 -15.69
CA ALA A 24 -13.93 11.76 -16.65
C ALA A 24 -13.21 12.46 -17.82
N TYR A 25 -11.88 12.43 -17.91
CA TYR A 25 -11.15 12.90 -19.10
C TYR A 25 -10.66 11.77 -20.02
N ALA A 26 -11.19 10.56 -19.84
CA ALA A 26 -10.91 9.42 -20.69
C ALA A 26 -12.17 8.62 -21.06
N ALA A 27 -13.24 9.29 -21.53
CA ALA A 27 -14.27 8.68 -22.39
C ALA A 27 -15.35 9.71 -22.77
N GLU A 28 -15.16 10.47 -23.85
CA GLU A 28 -16.30 10.98 -24.62
C GLU A 28 -15.89 11.32 -26.05
N SER A 29 -16.04 10.37 -26.97
CA SER A 29 -16.71 10.64 -28.25
C SER A 29 -17.13 9.34 -28.95
N ASN A 30 -18.45 9.19 -28.97
CA ASN A 30 -19.29 8.65 -30.04
C ASN A 30 -19.09 7.20 -30.50
N ASN A 31 -19.91 6.32 -29.91
CA ASN A 31 -20.54 5.26 -30.68
C ASN A 31 -22.05 5.57 -30.81
N LYS A 32 -22.47 6.00 -32.00
CA LYS A 32 -23.87 6.02 -32.42
C LYS A 32 -23.96 5.17 -33.70
N PRO A 33 -24.84 4.16 -33.76
CA PRO A 33 -24.83 3.21 -34.86
C PRO A 33 -25.44 3.83 -36.12
N VAL A 34 -24.74 3.72 -37.24
CA VAL A 34 -25.28 3.98 -38.58
C VAL A 34 -25.95 2.70 -39.07
N SER A 35 -27.25 2.80 -39.33
CA SER A 35 -28.05 1.85 -40.09
C SER A 35 -27.57 1.80 -41.54
N ALA A 36 -27.26 0.60 -42.00
CA ALA A 36 -27.13 0.29 -43.41
C ALA A 36 -28.53 0.30 -44.06
N ASP A 37 -28.65 0.97 -45.20
CA ASP A 37 -29.57 0.51 -46.24
C ASP A 37 -28.96 0.76 -47.61
N SER A 38 -29.00 -0.27 -48.43
CA SER A 38 -28.47 -0.35 -49.79
C SER A 38 -29.58 -0.90 -50.65
N ASP A 39 -30.04 -0.15 -51.67
CA ASP A 39 -30.28 -0.72 -53.00
C ASP A 39 -30.77 0.33 -54.03
N THR A 40 -29.97 0.45 -55.09
CA THR A 40 -30.32 0.19 -56.49
C THR A 40 -31.64 0.75 -57.09
N ALA A 41 -31.51 1.66 -58.07
CA ALA A 41 -32.03 1.57 -59.45
C ALA A 41 -32.74 2.83 -60.03
N ALA A 42 -32.42 3.06 -61.31
CA ALA A 42 -33.24 3.59 -62.41
C ALA A 42 -33.40 5.13 -62.61
N GLY A 43 -32.65 5.61 -63.61
CA GLY A 43 -33.20 6.22 -64.83
C GLY A 43 -33.69 7.67 -64.79
N THR A 44 -33.05 8.57 -65.55
CA THR A 44 -33.61 9.20 -66.76
C THR A 44 -32.62 10.21 -67.37
N THR A 45 -32.41 10.06 -68.67
CA THR A 45 -31.69 10.90 -69.63
C THR A 45 -32.26 12.32 -69.76
N VAL A 46 -31.38 13.33 -69.81
CA VAL A 46 -31.51 14.50 -70.72
C VAL A 46 -30.11 14.93 -71.21
N THR A 47 -30.03 15.17 -72.51
CA THR A 47 -28.86 15.43 -73.36
C THR A 47 -28.48 16.92 -73.41
N SER A 48 -27.29 17.20 -73.97
CA SER A 48 -26.75 18.46 -74.54
C SER A 48 -26.04 19.41 -73.56
N THR A 49 -24.85 20.00 -73.83
CA THR A 49 -24.02 20.14 -75.04
C THR A 49 -22.59 20.52 -74.63
N THR A 50 -21.64 20.20 -75.51
CA THR A 50 -20.20 20.53 -75.52
C THR A 50 -19.81 21.97 -75.23
N SER A 51 -18.70 22.15 -74.49
CA SER A 51 -17.74 23.24 -74.68
C SER A 51 -16.39 22.83 -74.08
N THR A 52 -15.42 22.58 -74.95
CA THR A 52 -14.03 22.23 -74.64
C THR A 52 -13.24 23.51 -74.33
N ALA A 53 -12.62 23.58 -73.16
CA ALA A 53 -11.51 24.49 -72.89
C ALA A 53 -10.41 23.70 -72.16
N PRO A 54 -9.16 23.65 -72.66
CA PRO A 54 -8.08 23.03 -71.93
C PRO A 54 -7.62 24.01 -70.85
N SER A 55 -8.00 23.78 -69.59
CA SER A 55 -7.27 24.40 -68.48
C SER A 55 -6.00 23.57 -68.27
N ASP A 56 -4.90 24.08 -68.77
CA ASP A 56 -3.57 23.67 -68.36
C ASP A 56 -3.43 23.97 -66.86
N SER A 57 -3.71 22.98 -66.01
CA SER A 57 -3.44 23.05 -64.58
C SER A 57 -2.00 22.62 -64.38
N THR A 58 -1.08 23.59 -64.44
CA THR A 58 0.22 23.43 -63.82
C THR A 58 0.01 23.27 -62.32
N THR A 59 -0.10 22.04 -61.84
CA THR A 59 0.05 21.72 -60.42
C THR A 59 1.52 21.92 -60.07
N GLU A 60 1.87 23.10 -59.57
CA GLU A 60 3.09 23.21 -58.78
C GLU A 60 2.98 22.23 -57.59
N PRO A 61 4.04 21.50 -57.24
CA PRO A 61 4.04 20.74 -56.00
C PRO A 61 4.02 21.74 -54.85
N THR A 62 2.86 22.02 -54.28
CA THR A 62 2.76 22.72 -53.01
C THR A 62 3.33 21.79 -51.94
N THR A 63 4.63 21.89 -51.69
CA THR A 63 5.25 21.26 -50.53
C THR A 63 4.66 21.92 -49.29
N LEU A 64 3.82 21.18 -48.58
CA LEU A 64 3.23 21.64 -47.33
C LEU A 64 4.35 21.89 -46.30
N LYS A 65 4.14 22.92 -45.47
CA LYS A 65 5.07 23.24 -44.38
C LYS A 65 5.08 22.08 -43.39
N LYS A 66 6.23 21.83 -42.76
CA LYS A 66 6.38 20.85 -41.68
C LYS A 66 6.57 21.56 -40.35
N TYR A 67 5.99 20.99 -39.31
CA TYR A 67 6.10 21.46 -37.93
C TYR A 67 6.78 20.41 -37.06
N ASN A 68 7.56 20.89 -36.09
CA ASN A 68 8.25 20.05 -35.12
C ASN A 68 7.41 19.90 -33.86
N ILE A 69 6.99 18.68 -33.56
CA ILE A 69 6.26 18.33 -32.35
C ILE A 69 7.25 17.71 -31.37
N THR A 70 7.69 18.51 -30.39
CA THR A 70 8.69 18.08 -29.41
C THR A 70 8.01 17.52 -28.17
N PHE A 71 8.28 16.25 -27.84
CA PHE A 71 7.79 15.61 -26.63
C PHE A 71 8.88 15.61 -25.55
N LEU A 72 8.54 16.09 -24.35
CA LEU A 72 9.43 16.16 -23.20
C LEU A 72 8.99 15.20 -22.09
N ASP A 73 9.96 14.67 -21.34
CA ASP A 73 9.71 13.86 -20.15
C ASP A 73 9.36 14.73 -18.92
N PHE A 74 9.18 14.08 -17.76
CA PHE A 74 8.86 14.75 -16.49
C PHE A 74 9.92 15.76 -16.01
N ASP A 75 11.16 15.65 -16.50
CA ASP A 75 12.29 16.50 -16.15
C ASP A 75 12.59 17.54 -17.26
N ASN A 76 11.64 17.75 -18.19
CA ASN A 76 11.76 18.59 -19.37
C ASN A 76 12.89 18.17 -20.35
N LYS A 77 13.27 16.89 -20.36
CA LYS A 77 14.25 16.36 -21.31
C LYS A 77 13.54 15.84 -22.56
N PRO A 78 14.09 16.07 -23.77
CA PRO A 78 13.50 15.56 -25.00
C PRO A 78 13.40 14.03 -25.01
N LEU A 79 12.19 13.51 -25.24
CA LEU A 79 11.92 12.09 -25.51
C LEU A 79 12.06 11.79 -26.99
N THR A 80 11.36 12.57 -27.82
CA THR A 80 11.32 12.45 -29.28
C THR A 80 10.85 13.77 -29.91
N VAL A 81 11.10 13.92 -31.20
CA VAL A 81 10.55 14.99 -32.03
C VAL A 81 9.90 14.33 -33.25
N LEU A 82 8.64 14.66 -33.51
CA LEU A 82 7.92 14.24 -34.72
C LEU A 82 7.89 15.41 -35.71
N GLU A 83 8.22 15.15 -36.97
CA GLU A 83 8.03 16.11 -38.07
C GLU A 83 6.70 15.79 -38.77
N VAL A 84 5.72 16.69 -38.64
CA VAL A 84 4.36 16.49 -39.15
C VAL A 84 4.02 17.57 -40.18
N GLU A 85 3.39 17.19 -41.29
CA GLU A 85 2.98 18.14 -42.32
C GLU A 85 1.80 19.00 -41.84
N GLU A 86 1.71 20.23 -42.34
CA GLU A 86 0.68 21.20 -41.95
C GLU A 86 -0.73 20.65 -42.22
N GLY A 87 -1.55 20.59 -41.17
CA GLY A 87 -2.91 20.06 -41.19
C GLY A 87 -3.01 18.55 -40.92
N ASP A 88 -1.89 17.81 -40.90
CA ASP A 88 -1.90 16.38 -40.59
C ASP A 88 -2.11 16.14 -39.08
N PRO A 89 -2.78 15.02 -38.72
CA PRO A 89 -2.98 14.66 -37.32
C PRO A 89 -1.68 14.27 -36.63
N ILE A 90 -1.56 14.60 -35.34
CA ILE A 90 -0.38 14.22 -34.53
C ILE A 90 -0.57 12.79 -34.00
N ASP A 91 0.34 11.87 -34.37
CA ASP A 91 0.33 10.49 -33.87
C ASP A 91 1.09 10.34 -32.55
N TYR A 92 0.36 10.41 -31.44
CA TYR A 92 0.90 10.21 -30.09
C TYR A 92 1.34 8.77 -29.81
N SER A 93 0.92 7.78 -30.62
CA SER A 93 1.28 6.37 -30.41
C SER A 93 2.72 6.05 -30.81
N GLU A 94 3.35 6.91 -31.61
CA GLU A 94 4.77 6.82 -31.95
C GLU A 94 5.69 7.19 -30.79
N VAL A 95 5.14 7.84 -29.75
CA VAL A 95 5.91 8.24 -28.57
C VAL A 95 6.03 7.06 -27.60
N ASP A 96 7.26 6.57 -27.42
CA ASP A 96 7.55 5.49 -26.46
C ASP A 96 7.42 5.95 -25.00
N ILE A 97 6.21 5.83 -24.46
CA ILE A 97 5.90 6.14 -23.06
C ILE A 97 6.43 5.11 -22.07
N THR A 98 6.98 3.97 -22.51
CA THR A 98 7.51 2.96 -21.57
C THR A 98 8.72 3.47 -20.81
N LYS A 99 9.44 4.44 -21.38
CA LYS A 99 10.54 5.18 -20.75
C LYS A 99 10.09 6.13 -19.64
N LEU A 100 8.79 6.39 -19.53
CA LEU A 100 8.18 7.28 -18.53
C LEU A 100 7.71 6.53 -17.27
N HIS A 101 8.11 5.26 -17.12
CA HIS A 101 8.00 4.54 -15.87
C HIS A 101 9.29 4.65 -15.07
N LYS A 102 9.26 5.32 -13.92
CA LYS A 102 10.40 5.53 -13.03
C LYS A 102 10.17 4.88 -11.66
N HIS A 103 11.10 4.04 -11.24
CA HIS A 103 11.20 3.60 -9.84
C HIS A 103 12.07 4.62 -9.09
N ILE A 104 11.44 5.54 -8.36
CA ILE A 104 12.14 6.63 -7.66
C ILE A 104 12.90 6.08 -6.45
N ASN A 105 12.24 5.26 -5.64
CA ASN A 105 12.84 4.56 -4.52
C ASN A 105 12.07 3.27 -4.20
N GLU A 106 12.38 2.61 -3.08
CA GLU A 106 11.74 1.36 -2.68
C GLU A 106 10.22 1.42 -2.61
N TYR A 107 9.67 2.55 -2.15
CA TYR A 107 8.25 2.77 -1.86
C TYR A 107 7.59 3.81 -2.78
N THR A 108 8.31 4.37 -3.74
CA THR A 108 7.79 5.41 -4.64
C THR A 108 8.00 5.04 -6.10
N GLU A 109 6.90 5.01 -6.85
CA GLU A 109 6.89 4.83 -8.30
C GLU A 109 6.23 6.02 -8.97
N GLN A 110 6.76 6.41 -10.11
CA GLN A 110 6.22 7.46 -10.95
C GLN A 110 5.99 6.90 -12.35
N ASP A 111 4.85 7.24 -12.95
CA ASP A 111 4.43 6.69 -14.22
C ASP A 111 3.71 7.78 -15.03
N PHE A 112 3.59 7.56 -16.34
CA PHE A 112 2.89 8.48 -17.23
C PHE A 112 1.39 8.49 -16.92
N CYS A 113 0.78 9.69 -16.92
CA CYS A 113 -0.68 9.81 -16.81
C CYS A 113 -1.31 10.48 -18.04
N ALA A 114 -0.72 11.55 -18.56
CA ALA A 114 -1.26 12.31 -19.68
C ALA A 114 -0.20 13.21 -20.32
N TRP A 115 -0.50 13.78 -21.48
CA TRP A 115 0.22 14.92 -22.04
C TRP A 115 -0.41 16.23 -21.53
N ASP A 116 0.39 17.28 -21.30
CA ASP A 116 -0.12 18.57 -20.80
C ASP A 116 -1.05 19.27 -21.80
N ILE A 117 -0.74 19.17 -23.08
CA ILE A 117 -1.61 19.58 -24.18
C ILE A 117 -1.73 18.43 -25.18
N LYS A 118 -2.82 18.44 -25.95
CA LYS A 118 -3.05 17.44 -27.00
C LYS A 118 -3.66 18.08 -28.26
N PRO A 119 -2.89 18.86 -29.04
CA PRO A 119 -3.35 19.36 -30.33
C PRO A 119 -3.75 18.20 -31.25
N ASP A 120 -4.85 18.35 -31.97
CA ASP A 120 -5.34 17.31 -32.89
C ASP A 120 -4.53 17.27 -34.19
N PHE A 121 -4.07 18.43 -34.67
CA PHE A 121 -3.38 18.60 -35.96
C PHE A 121 -2.15 19.51 -35.82
N ALA A 122 -1.20 19.37 -36.76
CA ALA A 122 -0.02 20.21 -36.82
C ALA A 122 -0.29 21.52 -37.57
N ASP A 123 -0.42 22.62 -36.84
CA ASP A 123 -0.59 23.98 -37.37
C ASP A 123 0.52 24.95 -36.90
N GLN A 124 1.37 24.51 -35.97
CA GLN A 124 2.54 25.20 -35.46
C GLN A 124 3.49 24.20 -34.81
N ASP A 125 4.70 24.67 -34.46
CA ASP A 125 5.59 23.89 -33.60
C ASP A 125 4.99 23.79 -32.19
N TYR A 126 4.95 22.57 -31.65
CA TYR A 126 4.43 22.30 -30.31
C TYR A 126 5.53 21.74 -29.42
N THR A 127 5.49 22.14 -28.14
CA THR A 127 6.26 21.48 -27.06
C THR A 127 5.27 20.87 -26.08
N ILE A 128 5.25 19.55 -26.02
CA ILE A 128 4.30 18.76 -25.25
C ILE A 128 5.05 18.08 -24.11
N HIS A 129 4.58 18.27 -22.88
CA HIS A 129 5.21 17.73 -21.67
C HIS A 129 4.44 16.53 -21.16
N ALA A 130 5.17 15.48 -20.78
CA ALA A 130 4.59 14.37 -20.03
C ALA A 130 4.15 14.83 -18.64
N LEU A 131 2.91 14.54 -18.28
CA LEU A 131 2.39 14.64 -16.92
C LEU A 131 2.54 13.29 -16.22
N SER A 132 2.90 13.33 -14.95
CA SER A 132 3.13 12.14 -14.13
C SER A 132 2.02 11.88 -13.12
N LYS A 133 1.82 10.59 -12.82
CA LYS A 133 1.19 10.09 -11.59
C LYS A 133 2.28 9.45 -10.73
N THR A 134 2.32 9.79 -9.46
CA THR A 134 3.32 9.30 -8.50
C THR A 134 2.60 8.63 -7.34
N ALA A 135 2.89 7.35 -7.11
CA ALA A 135 2.37 6.59 -5.97
C ALA A 135 3.50 6.38 -4.96
N SER A 136 3.27 6.75 -3.70
CA SER A 136 4.22 6.51 -2.61
C SER A 136 3.53 5.81 -1.46
N ILE A 137 4.12 4.71 -0.98
CA ILE A 137 3.73 4.10 0.30
C ILE A 137 4.40 4.88 1.42
N THR A 138 3.64 5.19 2.46
CA THR A 138 4.09 5.86 3.68
C THR A 138 3.77 4.98 4.88
N PHE A 139 4.72 4.86 5.80
CA PHE A 139 4.60 4.13 7.06
C PHE A 139 4.97 5.06 8.20
N SER A 140 4.04 5.32 9.13
CA SER A 140 4.23 6.26 10.23
C SER A 140 4.29 5.60 11.60
N LYS A 141 3.69 4.42 11.77
CA LYS A 141 3.58 3.77 13.10
C LYS A 141 3.58 2.26 13.03
N TYR A 142 4.40 1.64 13.89
CA TYR A 142 4.45 0.19 14.09
C TYR A 142 3.20 -0.34 14.81
N PRO A 143 2.87 -1.64 14.66
CA PRO A 143 1.87 -2.28 15.50
C PRO A 143 2.17 -2.11 16.99
N GLU A 144 1.13 -1.88 17.78
CA GLU A 144 1.26 -1.66 19.23
C GLU A 144 1.47 -2.99 19.98
N LYS A 145 0.79 -4.06 19.55
CA LYS A 145 0.80 -5.34 20.25
C LYS A 145 2.02 -6.19 19.89
N HIS A 146 2.97 -6.21 20.80
CA HIS A 146 4.23 -6.97 20.70
C HIS A 146 4.35 -8.08 21.75
N ARG A 147 3.39 -8.20 22.66
CA ARG A 147 3.37 -9.18 23.75
C ARG A 147 2.13 -10.06 23.66
N TYR A 148 2.32 -11.34 23.94
CA TYR A 148 1.29 -12.36 23.88
C TYR A 148 1.44 -13.32 25.06
N PHE A 149 0.34 -13.95 25.48
CA PHE A 149 0.31 -14.94 26.57
C PHE A 149 -0.18 -16.32 26.09
N SER A 150 -0.41 -16.43 24.78
CA SER A 150 -0.82 -17.65 24.09
C SER A 150 -0.23 -17.65 22.69
N ALA A 151 0.05 -18.84 22.17
CA ALA A 151 0.42 -19.04 20.77
C ALA A 151 -0.78 -19.33 19.86
N LYS A 152 -2.01 -19.20 20.37
CA LYS A 152 -3.24 -19.37 19.58
C LYS A 152 -3.71 -18.03 19.06
N GLY A 153 -4.13 -18.00 17.80
CA GLY A 153 -4.68 -16.81 17.14
C GLY A 153 -3.72 -16.19 16.13
N ASN A 154 -4.02 -14.96 15.74
CA ASN A 154 -3.30 -14.24 14.71
C ASN A 154 -2.38 -13.18 15.31
N VAL A 155 -1.31 -12.87 14.59
CA VAL A 155 -0.49 -11.69 14.88
C VAL A 155 -1.35 -10.44 14.70
N SER A 156 -1.42 -9.61 15.73
CA SER A 156 -2.15 -8.35 15.69
C SER A 156 -1.31 -7.28 14.99
N LEU A 157 -1.93 -6.57 14.06
CA LEU A 157 -1.39 -5.36 13.43
C LEU A 157 -2.09 -4.09 13.93
N ASN A 158 -2.84 -4.17 15.03
CA ASN A 158 -3.51 -3.00 15.61
C ASN A 158 -2.49 -1.91 15.94
N GLY A 159 -2.84 -0.66 15.60
CA GLY A 159 -1.97 0.50 15.76
C GLY A 159 -0.98 0.74 14.62
N LEU A 160 -0.90 -0.17 13.64
CA LEU A 160 -0.16 0.08 12.39
C LEU A 160 -0.76 1.30 11.69
N GLU A 161 0.10 2.21 11.23
CA GLU A 161 -0.31 3.31 10.36
C GLU A 161 0.49 3.27 9.06
N ALA A 162 -0.22 2.99 7.96
CA ALA A 162 0.32 2.88 6.63
C ALA A 162 -0.66 3.47 5.61
N SER A 163 -0.16 4.24 4.65
CA SER A 163 -0.98 4.86 3.62
C SER A 163 -0.30 4.83 2.25
N ILE A 164 -1.10 4.95 1.20
CA ILE A 164 -0.62 5.21 -0.15
C ILE A 164 -1.00 6.64 -0.50
N LYS A 165 -0.01 7.49 -0.75
CA LYS A 165 -0.19 8.82 -1.33
C LYS A 165 -0.05 8.74 -2.84
N MET A 166 -1.10 9.12 -3.54
CA MET A 166 -1.11 9.35 -4.97
C MET A 166 -1.01 10.85 -5.26
N THR A 167 -0.13 11.23 -6.17
CA THR A 167 0.04 12.61 -6.64
C THR A 167 -0.02 12.62 -8.16
N VAL A 168 -0.97 13.33 -8.74
CA VAL A 168 -1.16 13.43 -10.20
C VAL A 168 -0.93 14.86 -10.65
N GLN A 169 -0.09 15.05 -11.66
CA GLN A 169 0.11 16.35 -12.29
C GLN A 169 -1.06 16.68 -13.21
N THR A 170 -1.52 17.93 -13.14
CA THR A 170 -2.55 18.48 -14.04
C THR A 170 -1.90 19.34 -15.13
N PRO A 171 -2.59 19.58 -16.26
CA PRO A 171 -2.15 20.55 -17.27
C PRO A 171 -2.01 21.98 -16.77
N GLN A 172 -2.66 22.32 -15.64
CA GLN A 172 -2.64 23.68 -15.10
C GLN A 172 -1.29 23.97 -14.47
N LYS A 173 -0.80 25.19 -14.65
CA LYS A 173 0.46 25.67 -14.07
C LYS A 173 0.20 26.72 -12.99
N ASP A 174 1.02 26.71 -11.95
CA ASP A 174 1.02 27.75 -10.92
C ASP A 174 1.69 29.04 -11.42
N LYS A 175 1.81 30.02 -10.52
CA LYS A 175 2.39 31.34 -10.83
C LYS A 175 3.86 31.27 -11.24
N ASP A 176 4.55 30.19 -10.85
CA ASP A 176 5.96 29.94 -11.14
C ASP A 176 6.14 29.06 -12.39
N GLY A 177 5.04 28.70 -13.06
CA GLY A 177 5.05 27.89 -14.28
C GLY A 177 5.19 26.39 -14.05
N LYS A 178 5.03 25.91 -12.81
CA LYS A 178 5.09 24.49 -12.46
C LYS A 178 3.70 23.86 -12.53
N PHE A 179 3.61 22.63 -13.02
CA PHE A 179 2.36 21.88 -13.02
C PHE A 179 1.78 21.72 -11.61
N ILE A 180 0.49 21.99 -11.48
CA ILE A 180 -0.27 21.82 -10.24
C ILE A 180 -0.52 20.33 -10.02
N ASN A 181 -0.38 19.89 -8.78
CA ASN A 181 -0.59 18.51 -8.37
C ASN A 181 -1.94 18.34 -7.65
N GLU A 182 -2.64 17.27 -7.97
CA GLU A 182 -3.76 16.75 -7.17
C GLU A 182 -3.26 15.58 -6.30
N GLU A 183 -3.68 15.55 -5.04
CA GLU A 183 -3.25 14.53 -4.09
C GLU A 183 -4.44 13.73 -3.55
N ASN A 184 -4.25 12.42 -3.43
CA ASN A 184 -5.18 11.53 -2.76
C ASN A 184 -4.40 10.58 -1.84
N ILE A 185 -4.86 10.41 -0.61
CA ILE A 185 -4.23 9.55 0.39
C ILE A 185 -5.23 8.47 0.77
N VAL A 186 -4.81 7.21 0.66
CA VAL A 186 -5.61 6.07 1.09
C VAL A 186 -4.92 5.35 2.24
N ASP A 187 -5.64 5.15 3.33
CA ASP A 187 -5.22 4.28 4.43
C ASP A 187 -5.24 2.82 4.00
N ILE A 188 -4.13 2.12 4.20
CA ILE A 188 -3.96 0.70 3.88
C ILE A 188 -3.62 -0.14 5.13
N SER A 189 -3.69 0.45 6.31
CA SER A 189 -3.27 -0.18 7.57
C SER A 189 -3.99 -1.50 7.82
N SER A 190 -5.31 -1.52 7.67
CA SER A 190 -6.16 -2.71 7.85
C SER A 190 -5.99 -3.76 6.75
N SER A 191 -5.42 -3.38 5.60
CA SER A 191 -5.15 -4.27 4.48
C SER A 191 -3.77 -4.90 4.55
N CYS A 192 -2.90 -4.46 5.46
CA CYS A 192 -1.58 -5.06 5.61
C CYS A 192 -1.68 -6.48 6.18
N ILE A 193 -0.72 -7.33 5.82
CA ILE A 193 -0.61 -8.71 6.26
C ILE A 193 0.70 -8.94 7.01
N ALA A 194 0.63 -9.75 8.07
CA ALA A 194 1.79 -10.19 8.82
C ALA A 194 2.36 -11.49 8.22
N LYS A 195 3.68 -11.66 8.31
CA LYS A 195 4.36 -12.92 8.02
C LYS A 195 5.39 -13.20 9.11
N PRO A 196 5.28 -14.32 9.85
CA PRO A 196 4.12 -15.24 9.90
C PRO A 196 2.82 -14.53 10.31
N ASN A 197 1.66 -15.06 9.89
CA ASN A 197 0.35 -14.44 10.18
C ASN A 197 -0.32 -15.00 11.44
N THR A 198 0.01 -16.23 11.84
CA THR A 198 -0.47 -16.87 13.06
C THR A 198 0.59 -16.85 14.15
N LEU A 199 0.13 -16.81 15.40
CA LEU A 199 1.02 -16.91 16.56
C LEU A 199 1.62 -18.32 16.69
N GLU A 200 0.92 -19.34 16.19
CA GLU A 200 1.40 -20.72 16.18
C GLU A 200 2.66 -20.84 15.29
N GLU A 201 2.61 -20.30 14.07
CA GLU A 201 3.76 -20.24 13.18
C GLU A 201 4.87 -19.35 13.75
N ALA A 202 4.52 -18.17 14.28
CA ALA A 202 5.48 -17.25 14.85
C ALA A 202 6.31 -17.88 15.97
N PHE A 203 5.63 -18.58 16.88
CA PHE A 203 6.26 -19.14 18.08
C PHE A 203 6.57 -20.64 17.97
N ALA A 204 6.63 -21.19 16.75
CA ALA A 204 6.90 -22.62 16.53
C ALA A 204 8.27 -23.06 17.07
N ASN A 205 9.26 -22.15 17.04
CA ASN A 205 10.65 -22.44 17.42
C ASN A 205 11.10 -21.74 18.73
N GLY A 206 10.15 -21.17 19.48
CA GLY A 206 10.44 -20.49 20.74
C GLY A 206 9.45 -19.37 21.05
N ASP A 207 9.76 -18.60 22.09
CA ASP A 207 8.88 -17.57 22.63
C ASP A 207 9.09 -16.18 22.03
N LYS A 208 10.01 -16.05 21.07
CA LYS A 208 10.29 -14.78 20.38
C LYS A 208 10.21 -15.02 18.88
N ALA A 209 9.68 -14.02 18.17
CA ALA A 209 9.57 -14.06 16.72
C ALA A 209 9.74 -12.66 16.14
N THR A 210 10.33 -12.58 14.95
CA THR A 210 10.33 -11.35 14.15
C THR A 210 9.24 -11.46 13.09
N ILE A 211 8.32 -10.50 13.10
CA ILE A 211 7.22 -10.39 12.14
C ILE A 211 7.62 -9.42 11.05
N THR A 212 7.34 -9.78 9.80
CA THR A 212 7.45 -8.86 8.66
C THR A 212 6.05 -8.49 8.17
N VAL A 213 5.80 -7.19 7.99
CA VAL A 213 4.51 -6.66 7.52
C VAL A 213 4.61 -6.34 6.05
N TYR A 214 3.56 -6.66 5.28
CA TYR A 214 3.46 -6.37 3.85
C TYR A 214 2.13 -5.67 3.55
N PRO A 215 2.09 -4.68 2.65
CA PRO A 215 0.84 -4.28 2.02
C PRO A 215 0.23 -5.47 1.28
N VAL A 216 -1.11 -5.63 1.29
CA VAL A 216 -1.76 -6.70 0.53
C VAL A 216 -1.36 -6.62 -0.95
N GLY A 217 -1.01 -7.75 -1.55
CA GLY A 217 -0.65 -7.82 -2.97
C GLY A 217 0.75 -7.32 -3.32
N ASP A 218 1.50 -6.76 -2.36
CA ASP A 218 2.92 -6.42 -2.52
C ASP A 218 3.81 -7.53 -1.92
N GLN A 219 4.99 -7.70 -2.49
CA GLN A 219 6.05 -8.57 -1.96
C GLN A 219 7.12 -7.79 -1.20
N LYS A 220 7.08 -6.46 -1.25
CA LYS A 220 8.00 -5.59 -0.51
C LYS A 220 7.54 -5.43 0.94
N PRO A 221 8.42 -5.69 1.92
CA PRO A 221 8.08 -5.51 3.32
C PRO A 221 7.93 -4.02 3.64
N LEU A 222 6.89 -3.68 4.40
CA LEU A 222 6.68 -2.34 4.92
C LEU A 222 7.54 -2.08 6.15
N CYS A 223 7.53 -3.02 7.09
CA CYS A 223 8.30 -2.94 8.33
C CYS A 223 8.52 -4.33 8.93
N LYS A 224 9.39 -4.39 9.94
CA LYS A 224 9.62 -5.58 10.76
C LYS A 224 9.55 -5.20 12.24
N PHE A 225 8.95 -6.06 13.05
CA PHE A 225 8.87 -5.86 14.50
C PHE A 225 8.98 -7.19 15.23
N ASP A 226 9.49 -7.15 16.46
CA ASP A 226 9.66 -8.32 17.28
C ASP A 226 8.46 -8.50 18.21
N ILE A 227 8.06 -9.75 18.39
CA ILE A 227 7.02 -10.14 19.34
C ILE A 227 7.55 -11.18 20.32
N ILE A 228 6.98 -11.20 21.53
CA ILE A 228 7.30 -12.14 22.60
C ILE A 228 6.05 -12.81 23.15
N CYS A 229 6.13 -14.11 23.43
CA CYS A 229 5.10 -14.91 24.07
C CYS A 229 5.54 -15.33 25.48
N HIS A 230 4.77 -14.96 26.51
CA HIS A 230 4.94 -15.45 27.87
C HIS A 230 4.00 -16.63 28.10
N ARG A 231 4.35 -17.78 27.51
CA ARG A 231 3.55 -19.01 27.61
C ARG A 231 3.42 -19.45 29.07
N ASN A 232 2.20 -19.85 29.44
CA ASN A 232 1.88 -20.40 30.75
C ASN A 232 2.26 -19.49 31.92
N LEU A 233 2.43 -18.17 31.69
CA LEU A 233 2.76 -17.23 32.75
C LEU A 233 1.72 -17.33 33.88
N GLY A 234 2.17 -17.59 35.11
CA GLY A 234 1.33 -17.81 36.28
C GLY A 234 0.92 -19.26 36.57
N ASP A 235 1.08 -20.19 35.64
CA ASP A 235 0.90 -21.65 35.85
C ASP A 235 2.27 -22.21 36.27
N VAL A 236 2.60 -22.02 37.55
CA VAL A 236 3.93 -22.27 38.13
C VAL A 236 4.12 -23.75 38.43
N ASN A 237 3.05 -24.46 38.78
CA ASN A 237 3.09 -25.90 39.02
C ASN A 237 2.97 -26.74 37.73
N GLU A 238 2.67 -26.10 36.59
CA GLU A 238 2.53 -26.68 35.26
C GLU A 238 1.39 -27.70 35.12
N ASP A 239 0.31 -27.53 35.88
CA ASP A 239 -0.87 -28.38 35.77
C ASP A 239 -1.84 -27.94 34.66
N GLY A 240 -1.55 -26.81 34.00
CA GLY A 240 -2.33 -26.22 32.92
C GLY A 240 -3.42 -25.26 33.39
N SER A 241 -3.51 -25.00 34.70
CA SER A 241 -4.42 -24.03 35.32
C SER A 241 -3.62 -22.94 36.04
N ILE A 242 -4.21 -21.76 36.18
CA ILE A 242 -3.63 -20.69 37.00
C ILE A 242 -4.56 -20.52 38.21
N ASP A 243 -4.14 -21.03 39.36
CA ASP A 243 -4.95 -21.03 40.57
C ASP A 243 -4.18 -20.70 41.87
N SER A 244 -4.83 -20.91 43.02
CA SER A 244 -4.24 -20.62 44.33
C SER A 244 -3.00 -21.47 44.67
N THR A 245 -2.86 -22.62 44.03
CA THR A 245 -1.72 -23.54 44.18
C THR A 245 -0.45 -22.91 43.61
N ASP A 246 -0.56 -22.25 42.45
CA ASP A 246 0.54 -21.51 41.83
C ASP A 246 1.00 -20.36 42.72
N ALA A 247 0.07 -19.56 43.22
CA ALA A 247 0.38 -18.49 44.15
C ALA A 247 1.07 -18.99 45.43
N SER A 248 0.63 -20.14 45.95
CA SER A 248 1.25 -20.78 47.12
C SER A 248 2.68 -21.22 46.80
N LEU A 249 2.92 -21.78 45.61
CA LEU A 249 4.24 -22.18 45.16
C LEU A 249 5.19 -20.99 45.01
N VAL A 250 4.71 -19.84 44.50
CA VAL A 250 5.48 -18.59 44.46
C VAL A 250 5.88 -18.14 45.87
N LEU A 251 4.96 -18.13 46.83
CA LEU A 251 5.26 -17.73 48.21
C LEU A 251 6.26 -18.66 48.89
N THR A 252 6.11 -19.98 48.70
CA THR A 252 7.07 -20.97 49.22
C THR A 252 8.45 -20.75 48.61
N THR A 253 8.52 -20.59 47.29
CA THR A 253 9.78 -20.36 46.57
C THR A 253 10.46 -19.07 47.05
N TYR A 254 9.69 -17.99 47.20
CA TYR A 254 10.19 -16.73 47.75
C TYR A 254 10.76 -16.89 49.17
N ALA A 255 10.04 -17.60 50.05
CA ALA A 255 10.47 -17.83 51.43
C ALA A 255 11.77 -18.67 51.49
N GLU A 256 11.90 -19.69 50.64
CA GLU A 256 13.09 -20.54 50.55
C GLU A 256 14.31 -19.74 50.03
N MET A 257 14.13 -18.92 49.00
CA MET A 257 15.16 -18.00 48.49
C MET A 257 15.61 -16.99 49.55
N ALA A 258 14.68 -16.47 50.36
CA ALA A 258 14.99 -15.52 51.43
C ALA A 258 15.70 -16.19 52.62
N ALA A 259 15.35 -17.45 52.93
CA ALA A 259 15.93 -18.21 54.03
C ALA A 259 17.35 -18.73 53.73
N SER A 260 17.64 -19.06 52.47
CA SER A 260 18.95 -19.62 52.08
C SER A 260 19.47 -19.03 50.77
N LYS A 261 20.67 -18.45 50.83
CA LYS A 261 21.40 -17.97 49.64
C LYS A 261 21.85 -19.10 48.70
N GLU A 262 21.84 -20.34 49.16
CA GLU A 262 22.23 -21.51 48.36
C GLU A 262 21.05 -22.16 47.65
N PHE A 263 19.82 -21.73 47.95
CA PHE A 263 18.62 -22.27 47.31
C PHE A 263 18.60 -21.88 45.83
N LYS A 264 18.56 -22.88 44.95
CA LYS A 264 18.54 -22.69 43.50
C LYS A 264 17.15 -23.01 42.96
N VAL A 265 16.49 -21.98 42.46
CA VAL A 265 15.22 -22.09 41.73
C VAL A 265 15.54 -22.36 40.26
N SER A 266 14.72 -23.18 39.61
CA SER A 266 14.86 -23.37 38.16
C SER A 266 14.48 -22.08 37.40
N ASP A 267 15.18 -21.81 36.30
CA ASP A 267 14.87 -20.65 35.44
C ASP A 267 13.41 -20.65 34.95
N LYS A 268 12.85 -21.86 34.80
CA LYS A 268 11.45 -22.04 34.41
C LYS A 268 10.48 -21.56 35.49
N VAL A 269 10.69 -21.96 36.74
CA VAL A 269 9.86 -21.50 37.86
C VAL A 269 9.99 -19.99 38.01
N LEU A 270 11.20 -19.42 37.90
CA LEU A 270 11.39 -17.96 37.93
C LEU A 270 10.57 -17.26 36.84
N LYS A 271 10.65 -17.76 35.60
CA LYS A 271 9.94 -17.19 34.45
C LYS A 271 8.41 -17.28 34.59
N LEU A 272 7.88 -18.41 35.07
CA LEU A 272 6.44 -18.60 35.21
C LEU A 272 5.88 -17.84 36.41
N SER A 273 6.70 -17.61 37.44
CA SER A 273 6.29 -16.92 38.67
C SER A 273 6.28 -15.40 38.54
N ASP A 274 7.19 -14.79 37.79
CA ASP A 274 7.31 -13.32 37.63
C ASP A 274 6.20 -12.76 36.71
N VAL A 275 4.94 -12.81 37.19
CA VAL A 275 3.76 -12.47 36.38
C VAL A 275 3.64 -10.98 36.10
N ASN A 276 4.22 -10.12 36.93
CA ASN A 276 4.28 -8.68 36.66
C ASN A 276 5.48 -8.30 35.77
N LEU A 277 6.33 -9.27 35.40
CA LEU A 277 7.53 -9.12 34.59
C LEU A 277 8.49 -8.06 35.16
N ASP A 278 8.54 -7.90 36.48
CA ASP A 278 9.39 -6.94 37.15
C ASP A 278 10.84 -7.45 37.35
N GLY A 279 11.10 -8.70 36.99
CA GLY A 279 12.39 -9.36 37.05
C GLY A 279 12.69 -9.95 38.43
N LYS A 280 11.71 -9.97 39.34
CA LYS A 280 11.81 -10.54 40.68
C LYS A 280 10.68 -11.53 40.89
N LEU A 281 10.99 -12.60 41.63
CA LEU A 281 9.97 -13.50 42.17
C LEU A 281 9.74 -13.08 43.62
N ASP A 282 8.57 -12.52 43.92
CA ASP A 282 8.18 -12.20 45.30
C ASP A 282 6.67 -12.31 45.57
N ALA A 283 6.27 -11.89 46.78
CA ALA A 283 4.88 -12.01 47.23
C ALA A 283 3.87 -11.18 46.40
N ARG A 284 4.33 -10.18 45.63
CA ARG A 284 3.47 -9.41 44.72
C ARG A 284 2.99 -10.30 43.58
N ASP A 285 3.85 -11.15 43.04
CA ASP A 285 3.49 -12.09 41.99
C ASP A 285 2.40 -13.07 42.44
N ALA A 286 2.58 -13.66 43.62
CA ALA A 286 1.55 -14.51 44.22
C ALA A 286 0.21 -13.79 44.39
N SER A 287 0.25 -12.52 44.82
CA SER A 287 -0.96 -11.70 44.97
C SER A 287 -1.63 -11.44 43.62
N HIS A 288 -0.84 -11.25 42.56
CA HIS A 288 -1.34 -11.06 41.19
C HIS A 288 -1.95 -12.35 40.62
N ILE A 289 -1.35 -13.51 40.86
CA ILE A 289 -1.91 -14.83 40.51
C ILE A 289 -3.26 -15.04 41.19
N LEU A 290 -3.37 -14.77 42.50
CA LEU A 290 -4.65 -14.90 43.20
C LEU A 290 -5.71 -13.95 42.63
N LYS A 291 -5.33 -12.72 42.28
CA LYS A 291 -6.25 -11.76 41.64
C LYS A 291 -6.70 -12.26 40.27
N TYR A 292 -5.78 -12.77 39.46
CA TYR A 292 -6.08 -13.35 38.14
C TYR A 292 -7.06 -14.52 38.28
N TYR A 293 -6.78 -15.47 39.18
CA TYR A 293 -7.63 -16.62 39.47
C TYR A 293 -9.04 -16.20 39.91
N ALA A 294 -9.14 -15.25 40.86
CA ALA A 294 -10.42 -14.78 41.36
C ALA A 294 -11.28 -14.13 40.26
N VAL A 295 -10.69 -13.31 39.40
CA VAL A 295 -11.42 -12.64 38.31
C VAL A 295 -11.78 -13.64 37.21
N SER A 296 -10.84 -14.46 36.75
CA SER A 296 -11.08 -15.48 35.71
C SER A 296 -12.16 -16.50 36.11
N SER A 297 -12.28 -16.79 37.40
CA SER A 297 -13.35 -17.66 37.94
C SER A 297 -14.75 -17.03 37.93
N THR A 298 -14.88 -15.73 37.67
CA THR A 298 -16.16 -15.00 37.74
C THR A 298 -16.67 -14.52 36.38
N ILE A 299 -15.83 -14.55 35.35
CA ILE A 299 -16.17 -14.07 34.00
C ILE A 299 -16.24 -15.24 33.02
N SER A 300 -17.08 -15.11 32.00
CA SER A 300 -17.20 -16.13 30.94
C SER A 300 -16.20 -15.94 29.79
N GLU A 301 -15.58 -14.76 29.69
CA GLU A 301 -14.62 -14.43 28.64
C GLU A 301 -13.20 -14.80 29.06
N THR A 302 -12.37 -15.18 28.09
CA THR A 302 -10.94 -15.43 28.32
C THR A 302 -10.22 -14.10 28.53
N ILE A 303 -9.59 -13.94 29.69
CA ILE A 303 -8.70 -12.81 30.00
C ILE A 303 -7.25 -13.25 29.94
N ASP A 304 -6.41 -12.40 29.39
CA ASP A 304 -4.96 -12.53 29.48
C ASP A 304 -4.39 -11.53 30.49
N TRP A 305 -3.08 -11.58 30.71
CA TRP A 305 -2.41 -10.73 31.68
C TRP A 305 -2.39 -9.24 31.32
N GLU A 306 -2.52 -8.91 30.03
CA GLU A 306 -2.62 -7.53 29.54
C GLU A 306 -3.89 -6.83 30.06
N TYR A 307 -4.93 -7.59 30.43
CA TYR A 307 -6.09 -7.04 31.12
C TYR A 307 -5.74 -6.43 32.50
N PHE A 308 -4.75 -6.99 33.19
CA PHE A 308 -4.41 -6.63 34.57
C PHE A 308 -3.26 -5.63 34.66
N PHE A 309 -2.39 -5.60 33.65
CA PHE A 309 -1.14 -4.87 33.67
C PHE A 309 -0.94 -4.05 32.40
N ASP A 310 -0.54 -2.79 32.62
CA ASP A 310 0.16 -2.00 31.62
C ASP A 310 1.65 -2.34 31.69
N TYR A 311 2.04 -3.37 30.94
CA TYR A 311 3.42 -3.86 30.96
C TYR A 311 4.42 -2.85 30.40
N ASP A 312 4.02 -2.00 29.47
CA ASP A 312 4.90 -1.00 28.89
C ASP A 312 5.29 0.01 29.97
N LYS A 313 4.32 0.47 30.76
CA LYS A 313 4.59 1.32 31.92
C LYS A 313 5.46 0.67 32.99
N ILE A 314 5.28 -0.63 33.24
CA ILE A 314 6.08 -1.35 34.25
C ILE A 314 7.52 -1.49 33.76
N LEU A 315 7.74 -1.84 32.50
CA LEU A 315 9.07 -2.09 31.95
C LEU A 315 9.86 -0.80 31.70
N ASP A 316 9.19 0.28 31.29
CA ASP A 316 9.82 1.59 31.12
C ASP A 316 10.23 2.25 32.45
N SER A 317 9.67 1.78 33.57
CA SER A 317 9.97 2.30 34.90
C SER A 317 11.26 1.73 35.54
N LYS A 318 11.97 0.86 34.82
CA LYS A 318 13.20 0.19 35.26
C LYS A 318 14.45 0.75 34.60
#